data_AF-A0A195E807-F1
#
_entry.id   AF-A0A195E807-F1
#
_cell.length_a   1.000
_cell.length_b   1.000
_cell.length_c   1.000
_cell.angle_alpha   90.00
_cell.angle_beta   90.00
_cell.angle_gamma   90.00
#
_symmetry.space_group_name_H-M   'P 1'
#
loop_
_entity.id
_entity.type
_entity.pdbx_description
1 polymer ?
#
loop_
_entity_poly.entity_id
_entity_poly.type
_entity_poly.pdbx_seq_one_letter_code
_entity_poly.pdbx_strand_id
1 'polypeptide(L)'
;MIIRHQRNNILLVVLHFFMQVLDVHGHGRLMDPPSRNAMWRFGYPNPVNYNDNELFCGGYAVHWEQNKGKCGVCGDAYHSSQRPHEAGGEFANGIIVRHYTLGQEIEVEVELTANHYGRFEMYLCPNNDPSREATQECFDSYPLYVSGTQDVRFEIPHDTGKKGIIKYMVTLPSYITCSQCVIQWNYYTGNMWGTCENGTEAVGCGRPETFRNCADVSIVTSTGGIPPRFLYQNILYELYSIGPKYSTAPLARPLRVQVCEPTAAYRYRQNMTNWCQVNCIRIPSNCPPGVCHCL
;
A
#
# COMPACT_ATOMS: atom_id res chain seq x y z
N MET A 1 33.24 16.65 50.06
CA MET A 1 33.13 15.67 48.95
C MET A 1 31.68 15.71 48.48
N ILE A 2 31.35 16.74 47.71
CA ILE A 2 31.35 16.66 46.24
C ILE A 2 30.43 15.50 45.83
N ILE A 3 29.21 15.63 45.37
CA ILE A 3 28.40 16.76 44.93
C ILE A 3 26.99 16.19 45.14
N ARG A 4 26.13 16.96 45.79
CA ARG A 4 24.73 17.15 45.43
C ARG A 4 24.20 16.08 44.49
N HIS A 5 23.11 15.41 44.85
CA HIS A 5 22.03 15.33 43.87
C HIS A 5 22.40 14.77 42.46
N GLN A 6 23.51 14.08 42.24
CA GLN A 6 23.69 13.20 41.08
C GLN A 6 22.69 12.05 41.17
N ARG A 7 22.04 11.89 42.33
CA ARG A 7 20.71 11.30 42.48
C ARG A 7 19.67 11.79 41.46
N ASN A 8 19.80 13.00 40.91
CA ASN A 8 19.03 13.50 39.77
C ASN A 8 19.68 13.15 38.42
N ASN A 9 21.01 13.16 38.29
CA ASN A 9 21.69 12.87 37.01
C ASN A 9 21.72 11.39 36.65
N ILE A 10 21.83 10.47 37.60
CA ILE A 10 21.80 9.03 37.33
C ILE A 10 20.37 8.58 37.03
N LEU A 11 19.36 9.16 37.69
CA LEU A 11 17.95 8.94 37.33
C LEU A 11 17.64 9.47 35.92
N LEU A 12 18.21 10.62 35.53
CA LEU A 12 18.07 11.18 34.20
C LEU A 12 18.81 10.37 33.13
N VAL A 13 20.01 9.84 33.43
CA VAL A 13 20.80 9.02 32.48
C VAL A 13 20.21 7.62 32.29
N VAL A 14 19.60 7.03 33.33
CA VAL A 14 18.92 5.73 33.22
C VAL A 14 17.54 5.84 32.56
N LEU A 15 16.83 6.98 32.69
CA LEU A 15 15.62 7.25 31.88
C LEU A 15 15.96 7.65 30.43
N HIS A 16 17.12 8.27 30.19
CA HIS A 16 17.55 8.69 28.84
C HIS A 16 18.25 7.60 28.03
N PHE A 17 18.77 6.54 28.66
CA PHE A 17 19.31 5.42 27.92
C PHE A 17 18.20 4.40 27.66
N PHE A 18 17.57 4.57 26.49
CA PHE A 18 16.86 3.52 25.78
C PHE A 18 15.46 3.18 26.32
N MET A 19 14.59 4.19 26.43
CA MET A 19 13.33 4.07 25.69
C MET A 19 13.73 3.89 24.22
N GLN A 20 13.97 2.65 23.83
CA GLN A 20 13.96 2.26 22.43
C GLN A 20 12.61 2.73 21.94
N VAL A 21 12.63 3.83 21.18
CA VAL A 21 11.63 4.04 20.15
C VAL A 21 11.79 2.81 19.28
N LEU A 22 11.07 1.75 19.62
CA LEU A 22 10.80 0.68 18.68
C LEU A 22 10.16 1.44 17.54
N ASP A 23 10.94 1.62 16.49
CA ASP A 23 10.47 2.13 15.22
C ASP A 23 9.50 1.05 14.75
N VAL A 24 8.27 1.07 15.25
CA VAL A 24 7.22 0.15 14.85
C VAL A 24 6.66 0.68 13.55
N HIS A 25 7.55 0.76 12.56
CA HIS A 25 7.37 0.27 11.21
C HIS A 25 6.00 -0.42 11.08
N GLY A 26 4.98 0.42 10.89
CA GLY A 26 3.67 0.02 10.48
C GLY A 26 3.72 -0.25 9.00
N HIS A 27 2.97 -1.25 8.56
CA HIS A 27 3.09 -1.69 7.18
C HIS A 27 1.79 -2.27 6.67
N GLY A 28 1.33 -1.71 5.57
CA GLY A 28 0.14 -2.17 4.87
C GLY A 28 0.21 -1.82 3.40
N ARG A 29 -0.37 -2.68 2.57
CA ARG A 29 -0.50 -2.43 1.12
C ARG A 29 -1.84 -2.91 0.59
N LEU A 30 -2.36 -2.18 -0.38
CA LEU A 30 -3.53 -2.57 -1.16
C LEU A 30 -3.12 -3.59 -2.24
N MET A 31 -3.67 -4.80 -2.14
CA MET A 31 -3.33 -5.94 -2.99
C MET A 31 -4.40 -6.23 -4.06
N ASP A 32 -5.67 -5.96 -3.80
CA ASP A 32 -6.72 -5.98 -4.83
C ASP A 32 -7.66 -4.78 -4.65
N PRO A 33 -7.81 -3.90 -5.66
CA PRO A 33 -6.99 -3.82 -6.88
C PRO A 33 -5.51 -3.55 -6.56
N PRO A 34 -4.53 -4.20 -7.23
CA PRO A 34 -3.11 -3.99 -6.95
C PRO A 34 -2.72 -2.51 -7.07
N SER A 35 -2.21 -1.92 -5.99
CA SER A 35 -1.75 -0.53 -6.03
C SER A 35 -0.40 -0.37 -6.72
N ARG A 36 -0.08 0.83 -7.20
CA ARG A 36 1.14 1.20 -7.95
C ARG A 36 2.42 0.63 -7.33
N ASN A 37 2.54 0.71 -6.02
CA ASN A 37 3.63 0.17 -5.20
C ASN A 37 3.70 -1.37 -5.20
N ALA A 38 2.56 -2.06 -5.27
CA ALA A 38 2.46 -3.51 -5.18
C ALA A 38 2.30 -4.21 -6.55
N MET A 39 2.10 -3.46 -7.64
CA MET A 39 1.89 -3.98 -9.00
C MET A 39 2.93 -5.02 -9.42
N TRP A 40 4.20 -4.79 -9.10
CA TRP A 40 5.28 -5.72 -9.45
C TRP A 40 5.08 -7.11 -8.82
N ARG A 41 4.41 -7.24 -7.66
CA ARG A 41 4.11 -8.55 -7.04
C ARG A 41 3.17 -9.41 -7.86
N PHE A 42 2.41 -8.78 -8.77
CA PHE A 42 1.49 -9.44 -9.68
C PHE A 42 2.10 -9.62 -11.08
N GLY A 43 3.37 -9.26 -11.29
CA GLY A 43 4.05 -9.39 -12.58
C GLY A 43 3.73 -8.27 -13.58
N TYR A 44 3.09 -7.18 -13.15
CA TYR A 44 2.98 -5.98 -13.98
C TYR A 44 4.38 -5.38 -14.23
N PRO A 45 4.59 -4.69 -15.37
CA PRO A 45 5.89 -4.11 -15.73
C PRO A 45 6.17 -2.79 -14.98
N ASN A 46 5.96 -2.79 -13.66
CA ASN A 46 6.35 -1.70 -12.77
C ASN A 46 7.71 -2.05 -12.13
N PRO A 47 8.53 -1.03 -11.81
CA PRO A 47 9.75 -1.24 -11.02
C PRO A 47 9.43 -1.93 -9.69
N VAL A 48 10.37 -2.75 -9.21
CA VAL A 48 10.23 -3.47 -7.94
C VAL A 48 10.36 -2.47 -6.78
N ASN A 49 9.33 -2.38 -5.95
CA ASN A 49 9.36 -1.65 -4.69
C ASN A 49 9.37 -2.66 -3.53
N TYR A 50 10.52 -2.87 -2.90
CA TYR A 50 10.64 -3.78 -1.75
C TYR A 50 9.93 -3.25 -0.50
N ASN A 51 9.74 -1.93 -0.42
CA ASN A 51 9.08 -1.23 0.68
C ASN A 51 7.66 -0.82 0.26
N ASP A 52 7.02 -1.62 -0.57
CA ASP A 52 5.68 -1.33 -1.08
C ASP A 52 4.60 -1.30 0.01
N ASN A 53 4.88 -1.83 1.18
CA ASN A 53 4.04 -1.73 2.37
C ASN A 53 4.34 -0.50 3.25
N GLU A 54 5.26 0.39 2.84
CA GLU A 54 5.72 1.59 3.56
C GLU A 54 5.31 2.87 2.85
N LEU A 55 4.03 3.01 2.49
CA LEU A 55 3.51 4.24 1.88
C LEU A 55 2.75 5.06 2.92
N PHE A 56 3.53 5.57 3.86
CA PHE A 56 3.16 6.09 5.18
C PHE A 56 3.38 7.60 5.33
N CYS A 57 3.21 8.35 4.23
CA CYS A 57 3.31 9.80 4.20
C CYS A 57 4.70 10.35 4.60
N GLY A 58 5.75 9.53 4.48
CA GLY A 58 7.12 9.83 4.91
C GLY A 58 7.42 9.48 6.38
N GLY A 59 6.49 8.82 7.08
CA GLY A 59 6.59 8.48 8.50
C GLY A 59 5.89 9.49 9.40
N TYR A 60 5.54 9.06 10.61
CA TYR A 60 4.70 9.83 11.54
C TYR A 60 5.19 11.27 11.79
N ALA A 61 6.48 11.45 12.10
CA ALA A 61 7.05 12.77 12.40
C ALA A 61 7.03 13.69 11.16
N VAL A 62 7.32 13.15 9.98
CA VAL A 62 7.28 13.91 8.72
C VAL A 62 5.83 14.30 8.40
N HIS A 63 4.89 13.38 8.55
CA HIS A 63 3.47 13.63 8.28
C HIS A 63 2.89 14.68 9.21
N TRP A 64 2.98 14.50 10.53
CA TRP A 64 2.28 15.36 11.49
C TRP A 64 3.06 16.59 11.93
N GLU A 65 4.35 16.43 12.21
CA GLU A 65 5.15 17.53 12.78
C GLU A 65 5.70 18.46 11.69
N GLN A 66 6.23 17.91 10.61
CA GLN A 66 6.79 18.69 9.51
C GLN A 66 5.70 19.14 8.52
N ASN A 67 4.91 18.19 8.00
CA ASN A 67 3.92 18.45 6.95
C ASN A 67 2.55 18.88 7.50
N LYS A 68 2.40 19.02 8.82
CA LYS A 68 1.17 19.48 9.49
C LYS A 68 -0.06 18.66 9.12
N GLY A 69 0.10 17.34 9.05
CA GLY A 69 -0.95 16.39 8.69
C GLY A 69 -1.17 16.22 7.20
N LYS A 70 -0.38 16.89 6.34
CA LYS A 70 -0.48 16.72 4.89
C LYS A 70 0.29 15.51 4.41
N CYS A 71 -0.31 14.75 3.51
CA CYS A 71 0.25 13.58 2.85
C CYS A 71 0.19 13.76 1.32
N GLY A 72 1.08 13.12 0.57
CA GLY A 72 0.93 12.99 -0.88
C GLY A 72 -0.39 12.27 -1.23
N VAL A 73 -0.87 12.46 -2.45
CA VAL A 73 -2.10 11.85 -2.96
C VAL A 73 -2.01 10.33 -2.98
N CYS A 74 -0.80 9.77 -3.14
CA CYS A 74 -0.59 8.33 -3.20
C CYS A 74 0.36 7.81 -2.11
N GLY A 75 0.45 8.51 -0.98
CA GLY A 75 1.19 8.07 0.23
C GLY A 75 2.65 8.50 0.31
N ASP A 76 3.15 9.20 -0.71
CA ASP A 76 4.46 9.84 -0.68
C ASP A 76 4.51 10.98 0.36
N ALA A 77 5.71 11.33 0.82
CA ALA A 77 5.90 12.46 1.74
C ALA A 77 5.50 13.79 1.08
N TYR A 78 4.58 14.53 1.70
CA TYR A 78 3.97 15.72 1.08
C TYR A 78 4.97 16.79 0.64
N HIS A 79 6.00 17.08 1.45
CA HIS A 79 7.02 18.07 1.11
C HIS A 79 7.93 17.66 -0.06
N SER A 80 7.93 16.38 -0.43
CA SER A 80 8.90 15.85 -1.38
C SER A 80 8.54 16.36 -2.76
N SER A 81 9.53 16.87 -3.49
CA SER A 81 9.40 17.17 -4.91
C SER A 81 9.39 15.90 -5.77
N GLN A 82 9.90 14.79 -5.23
CA GLN A 82 9.85 13.48 -5.85
C GLN A 82 8.73 12.67 -5.19
N ARG A 83 7.67 12.44 -5.94
CA ARG A 83 6.51 11.66 -5.50
C ARG A 83 6.31 10.49 -6.47
N PRO A 84 7.07 9.40 -6.29
CA PRO A 84 7.17 8.35 -7.29
C PRO A 84 5.85 7.59 -7.52
N HIS A 85 4.86 7.71 -6.64
CA HIS A 85 3.57 7.05 -6.79
C HIS A 85 2.48 7.96 -7.36
N GLU A 86 2.78 9.23 -7.64
CA GLU A 86 1.91 10.21 -8.29
C GLU A 86 2.21 10.34 -9.79
N ALA A 87 1.33 10.98 -10.56
CA ALA A 87 1.44 11.03 -12.02
C ALA A 87 2.81 11.55 -12.51
N GLY A 88 3.43 10.84 -13.45
CA GLY A 88 4.80 11.10 -13.91
C GLY A 88 5.90 10.52 -13.01
N GLY A 89 5.54 9.93 -11.86
CA GLY A 89 6.44 9.20 -10.98
C GLY A 89 6.76 7.78 -11.46
N GLU A 90 7.81 7.20 -10.88
CA GLU A 90 8.36 5.87 -11.23
C GLU A 90 7.34 4.72 -11.21
N PHE A 91 6.38 4.76 -10.28
CA PHE A 91 5.37 3.71 -10.10
C PHE A 91 4.01 4.06 -10.74
N ALA A 92 3.81 5.30 -11.19
CA ALA A 92 2.56 5.77 -11.80
C ALA A 92 2.57 5.64 -13.32
N ASN A 93 2.70 4.41 -13.81
CA ASN A 93 2.89 4.10 -15.24
C ASN A 93 1.59 4.06 -16.07
N GLY A 94 0.43 4.42 -15.48
CA GLY A 94 -0.86 4.45 -16.17
C GLY A 94 -1.43 3.09 -16.56
N ILE A 95 -0.93 2.00 -15.96
CA ILE A 95 -1.36 0.64 -16.27
C ILE A 95 -2.66 0.32 -15.53
N ILE A 96 -3.71 0.00 -16.26
CA ILE A 96 -5.00 -0.41 -15.69
C ILE A 96 -4.89 -1.83 -15.12
N VAL A 97 -5.04 -1.96 -13.79
CA VAL A 97 -4.90 -3.24 -13.09
C VAL A 97 -6.19 -4.04 -13.00
N ARG A 98 -7.35 -3.37 -13.11
CA ARG A 98 -8.68 -3.99 -13.04
C ARG A 98 -9.67 -3.26 -13.94
N HIS A 99 -10.64 -4.01 -14.44
CA HIS A 99 -11.78 -3.52 -15.20
C HIS A 99 -13.05 -3.89 -14.45
N TYR A 100 -13.86 -2.89 -14.13
CA TYR A 100 -15.11 -3.03 -13.39
C TYR A 100 -16.29 -2.46 -14.17
N THR A 101 -17.50 -2.81 -13.75
CA THR A 101 -18.73 -2.13 -14.19
C THR A 101 -19.16 -1.10 -13.16
N LEU A 102 -19.77 0.01 -13.61
CA LEU A 102 -20.38 0.99 -12.71
C LEU A 102 -21.37 0.31 -11.74
N GLY A 103 -21.40 0.77 -10.49
CA GLY A 103 -22.26 0.19 -9.45
C GLY A 103 -21.83 -1.20 -8.94
N GLN A 104 -20.73 -1.76 -9.45
CA GLN A 104 -20.26 -3.06 -9.02
C GLN A 104 -19.78 -3.05 -7.56
N GLU A 105 -20.16 -4.08 -6.82
CA GLU A 105 -19.54 -4.43 -5.56
C GLU A 105 -18.22 -5.17 -5.83
N ILE A 106 -17.12 -4.64 -5.29
CA ILE A 106 -15.77 -5.18 -5.52
C ILE A 106 -15.17 -5.69 -4.22
N GLU A 107 -14.51 -6.85 -4.28
CA GLU A 107 -13.66 -7.33 -3.19
C GLU A 107 -12.37 -6.53 -3.16
N VAL A 108 -12.07 -6.00 -2.00
CA VAL A 108 -10.82 -5.33 -1.68
C VAL A 108 -9.98 -6.29 -0.85
N GLU A 109 -8.72 -6.46 -1.24
CA GLU A 109 -7.74 -7.23 -0.47
C GLU A 109 -6.63 -6.31 0.02
N VAL A 110 -6.44 -6.25 1.33
CA VAL A 110 -5.36 -5.54 2.00
C VAL A 110 -4.44 -6.55 2.67
N GLU A 111 -3.13 -6.37 2.53
CA GLU A 111 -2.14 -7.14 3.27
C GLU A 111 -1.45 -6.24 4.29
N LEU A 112 -1.65 -6.54 5.58
CA LEU A 112 -0.96 -5.89 6.68
C LEU A 112 0.20 -6.77 7.13
N THR A 113 1.43 -6.31 6.91
CA THR A 113 2.62 -6.99 7.45
C THR A 113 2.94 -6.53 8.88
N ALA A 114 2.28 -5.48 9.36
CA ALA A 114 2.15 -5.11 10.76
C ALA A 114 0.76 -4.47 10.97
N ASN A 115 -0.11 -5.14 11.72
CA ASN A 115 -1.46 -4.68 12.01
C ASN A 115 -1.47 -3.76 13.23
N HIS A 116 -1.76 -2.48 13.00
CA HIS A 116 -1.87 -1.44 14.02
C HIS A 116 -3.32 -1.10 14.38
N TYR A 117 -4.28 -1.95 13.99
CA TYR A 117 -5.73 -1.72 14.10
C TYR A 117 -6.14 -0.37 13.52
N GLY A 118 -7.32 0.15 13.87
CA GLY A 118 -7.87 1.35 13.28
C GLY A 118 -8.77 1.00 12.11
N ARG A 119 -8.71 1.77 11.02
CA ARG A 119 -9.70 1.67 9.94
C ARG A 119 -9.14 1.92 8.55
N PHE A 120 -9.83 1.36 7.56
CA PHE A 120 -9.62 1.67 6.16
C PHE A 120 -10.72 2.57 5.61
N GLU A 121 -10.34 3.48 4.73
CA GLU A 121 -11.25 4.32 3.96
C GLU A 121 -10.83 4.29 2.50
N MET A 122 -11.80 4.24 1.58
CA MET A 122 -11.51 4.19 0.16
C MET A 122 -12.29 5.23 -0.62
N TYR A 123 -11.62 5.77 -1.64
CA TYR A 123 -12.15 6.82 -2.49
C TYR A 123 -11.79 6.54 -3.95
N LEU A 124 -12.54 7.14 -4.85
CA LEU A 124 -12.36 7.04 -6.29
C LEU A 124 -12.13 8.43 -6.89
N CYS A 125 -11.30 8.54 -7.91
CA CYS A 125 -11.23 9.73 -8.76
C CYS A 125 -11.33 9.34 -10.24
N PRO A 126 -12.37 9.78 -10.98
CA PRO A 126 -12.48 9.57 -12.43
C PRO A 126 -11.53 10.49 -13.23
N ASN A 127 -10.24 10.17 -13.18
CA ASN A 127 -9.16 11.04 -13.66
C ASN A 127 -9.00 11.07 -15.19
N ASN A 128 -9.23 9.94 -15.87
CA ASN A 128 -9.22 9.73 -17.33
C ASN A 128 -7.92 10.07 -18.09
N ASP A 129 -6.88 10.57 -17.40
CA ASP A 129 -5.60 10.93 -17.98
C ASP A 129 -4.46 10.51 -17.02
N PRO A 130 -3.72 9.43 -17.32
CA PRO A 130 -2.67 8.94 -16.42
C PRO A 130 -1.48 9.90 -16.29
N SER A 131 -1.34 10.89 -17.18
CA SER A 131 -0.30 11.92 -17.09
C SER A 131 -0.66 13.05 -16.12
N ARG A 132 -1.92 13.11 -15.68
CA ARG A 132 -2.41 14.11 -14.73
C ARG A 132 -2.60 13.51 -13.37
N GLU A 133 -2.17 14.25 -12.36
CA GLU A 133 -2.34 13.89 -10.96
C GLU A 133 -3.83 14.01 -10.58
N ALA A 134 -4.39 12.94 -10.00
CA ALA A 134 -5.67 13.00 -9.33
C ALA A 134 -5.55 13.89 -8.09
N THR A 135 -6.54 14.72 -7.80
CA THR A 135 -6.47 15.62 -6.63
C THR A 135 -7.24 15.06 -5.44
N GLN A 136 -6.90 15.48 -4.22
CA GLN A 136 -7.63 15.05 -3.03
C GLN A 136 -9.10 15.47 -3.11
N GLU A 137 -9.41 16.64 -3.66
CA GLU A 137 -10.78 17.12 -3.85
C GLU A 137 -11.60 16.22 -4.77
N CYS A 138 -10.95 15.59 -5.77
CA CYS A 138 -11.58 14.60 -6.62
C CYS A 138 -11.95 13.35 -5.82
N PHE A 139 -11.03 12.82 -5.01
CA PHE A 139 -11.29 11.65 -4.15
C PHE A 139 -12.42 11.90 -3.15
N ASP A 140 -12.37 13.05 -2.47
CA ASP A 140 -13.35 13.43 -1.45
C ASP A 140 -14.78 13.53 -2.04
N SER A 141 -14.90 13.71 -3.36
CA SER A 141 -16.19 13.75 -4.07
C SER A 141 -16.78 12.37 -4.36
N TYR A 142 -16.00 11.29 -4.32
CA TYR A 142 -16.46 9.92 -4.62
C TYR A 142 -15.98 8.90 -3.58
N PRO A 143 -16.54 8.93 -2.36
CA PRO A 143 -16.29 7.89 -1.37
C PRO A 143 -16.82 6.53 -1.82
N LEU A 144 -16.09 5.47 -1.47
CA LEU A 144 -16.51 4.08 -1.67
C LEU A 144 -17.03 3.51 -0.35
N TYR A 145 -18.33 3.23 -0.28
CA TYR A 145 -18.97 2.72 0.92
C TYR A 145 -18.72 1.23 1.10
N VAL A 146 -18.51 0.80 2.35
CA VAL A 146 -18.42 -0.61 2.72
C VAL A 146 -19.77 -1.27 2.44
N SER A 147 -19.76 -2.37 1.70
CA SER A 147 -20.98 -3.05 1.28
C SER A 147 -21.85 -3.47 2.46
N GLY A 148 -23.17 -3.34 2.30
CA GLY A 148 -24.13 -3.59 3.36
C GLY A 148 -24.19 -2.50 4.43
N THR A 149 -23.43 -1.42 4.29
CA THR A 149 -23.41 -0.29 5.22
C THR A 149 -23.59 1.05 4.50
N GLN A 150 -23.71 2.13 5.26
CA GLN A 150 -23.64 3.50 4.76
C GLN A 150 -22.38 4.23 5.26
N ASP A 151 -21.37 3.47 5.68
CA ASP A 151 -20.10 4.00 6.17
C ASP A 151 -19.00 3.76 5.15
N VAL A 152 -18.09 4.73 5.05
CA VAL A 152 -16.85 4.62 4.24
C VAL A 152 -15.77 3.89 5.03
N ARG A 153 -15.90 3.88 6.36
CA ARG A 153 -14.94 3.31 7.28
C ARG A 153 -15.16 1.82 7.42
N PHE A 154 -14.14 1.06 7.06
CA PHE A 154 -14.02 -0.34 7.44
C PHE A 154 -13.15 -0.41 8.71
N GLU A 155 -13.78 -0.65 9.86
CA GLU A 155 -13.07 -0.86 11.13
C GLU A 155 -12.41 -2.24 11.15
N ILE A 156 -11.10 -2.28 11.43
CA ILE A 156 -10.36 -3.54 11.48
C ILE A 156 -10.81 -4.33 12.72
N PRO A 157 -11.31 -5.57 12.56
CA PRO A 157 -11.75 -6.38 13.70
C PRO A 157 -10.63 -6.61 14.72
N HIS A 158 -10.94 -6.46 16.01
CA HIS A 158 -9.95 -6.56 17.10
C HIS A 158 -9.36 -7.97 17.27
N ASP A 159 -10.01 -9.00 16.74
CA ASP A 159 -9.53 -10.38 16.70
C ASP A 159 -8.57 -10.66 15.52
N THR A 160 -8.33 -9.66 14.66
CA THR A 160 -7.35 -9.75 13.57
C THR A 160 -5.94 -9.90 14.15
N GLY A 161 -5.18 -10.89 13.66
CA GLY A 161 -3.81 -11.12 14.09
C GLY A 161 -2.86 -9.93 13.85
N LYS A 162 -1.65 -10.02 14.41
CA LYS A 162 -0.60 -8.98 14.27
C LYS A 162 -0.12 -8.75 12.83
N LYS A 163 -0.39 -9.70 11.94
CA LYS A 163 -0.15 -9.66 10.49
C LYS A 163 -1.26 -10.46 9.82
N GLY A 164 -1.66 -10.10 8.60
CA GLY A 164 -2.66 -10.87 7.89
C GLY A 164 -3.19 -10.22 6.62
N ILE A 165 -4.02 -10.98 5.93
CA ILE A 165 -4.79 -10.53 4.78
C ILE A 165 -6.20 -10.20 5.27
N ILE A 166 -6.65 -8.99 4.98
CA ILE A 166 -8.00 -8.53 5.29
C ILE A 166 -8.74 -8.36 3.97
N LYS A 167 -9.94 -8.93 3.91
CA LYS A 167 -10.83 -8.84 2.76
C LYS A 167 -12.14 -8.21 3.17
N TYR A 168 -12.62 -7.27 2.37
CA TYR A 168 -13.90 -6.63 2.57
C TYR A 168 -14.46 -6.15 1.24
N MET A 169 -15.75 -5.86 1.19
CA MET A 169 -16.44 -5.43 -0.03
C MET A 169 -16.71 -3.94 0.02
N VAL A 170 -16.51 -3.23 -1.09
CA VAL A 170 -16.93 -1.84 -1.27
C VAL A 170 -17.76 -1.68 -2.54
N THR A 171 -18.64 -0.69 -2.57
CA THR A 171 -19.51 -0.43 -3.72
C THR A 171 -18.98 0.72 -4.57
N LEU A 172 -18.77 0.47 -5.87
CA LEU A 172 -18.43 1.53 -6.83
C LEU A 172 -19.64 2.43 -7.11
N PRO A 173 -19.45 3.73 -7.41
CA PRO A 173 -20.56 4.61 -7.78
C PRO A 173 -21.32 4.10 -9.01
N SER A 174 -22.65 4.09 -8.96
CA SER A 174 -23.53 3.58 -10.04
C SER A 174 -23.73 4.55 -11.20
N TYR A 175 -23.00 5.67 -11.21
CA TYR A 175 -23.14 6.75 -12.18
C TYR A 175 -21.79 7.22 -12.75
N ILE A 176 -20.69 6.55 -12.38
CA ILE A 176 -19.34 6.91 -12.81
C ILE A 176 -18.80 5.89 -13.79
N THR A 177 -18.20 6.40 -14.87
CA THR A 177 -17.37 5.63 -15.80
C THR A 177 -16.07 6.37 -16.02
N CYS A 178 -15.02 5.64 -16.37
CA CYS A 178 -13.69 6.19 -16.60
C CYS A 178 -12.81 5.23 -17.39
N SER A 179 -12.02 5.76 -18.31
CA SER A 179 -10.95 5.02 -18.97
C SER A 179 -9.81 4.71 -18.02
N GLN A 180 -9.55 5.64 -17.09
CA GLN A 180 -8.59 5.52 -16.00
C GLN A 180 -9.16 6.22 -14.77
N CYS A 181 -9.62 5.46 -13.80
CA CYS A 181 -9.88 5.92 -12.45
C CYS A 181 -8.69 5.62 -11.57
N VAL A 182 -8.48 6.46 -10.55
CA VAL A 182 -7.60 6.12 -9.43
C VAL A 182 -8.48 5.72 -8.25
N ILE A 183 -8.19 4.59 -7.63
CA ILE A 183 -8.71 4.22 -6.31
C ILE A 183 -7.65 4.58 -5.28
N GLN A 184 -8.01 5.39 -4.28
CA GLN A 184 -7.16 5.72 -3.14
C GLN A 184 -7.61 4.92 -1.93
N TRP A 185 -6.75 4.05 -1.43
CA TRP A 185 -6.91 3.38 -0.15
C TRP A 185 -6.15 4.15 0.92
N ASN A 186 -6.84 4.48 2.01
CA ASN A 186 -6.27 5.09 3.20
C ASN A 186 -6.37 4.13 4.37
N TYR A 187 -5.30 3.99 5.14
CA TYR A 187 -5.28 3.28 6.40
C TYR A 187 -4.87 4.23 7.51
N TYR A 188 -5.78 4.46 8.46
CA TYR A 188 -5.52 5.23 9.67
C TYR A 188 -5.33 4.26 10.83
N THR A 189 -4.12 4.25 11.41
CA THR A 189 -3.80 3.32 12.49
C THR A 189 -4.53 3.65 13.79
N GLY A 190 -4.80 2.63 14.59
CA GLY A 190 -5.56 2.73 15.85
C GLY A 190 -4.74 2.55 17.11
N ASN A 191 -3.40 2.50 17.01
CA ASN A 191 -2.50 2.19 18.11
C ASN A 191 -1.84 3.43 18.77
N MET A 192 -2.13 4.63 18.27
CA MET A 192 -1.58 5.88 18.81
C MET A 192 -2.41 6.38 20.01
N TRP A 193 -1.77 6.95 21.02
CA TRP A 193 -2.45 7.67 22.12
C TRP A 193 -2.65 9.13 21.73
N GLY A 194 -3.86 9.66 21.93
CA GLY A 194 -4.12 11.06 21.69
C GLY A 194 -5.46 11.53 22.22
N THR A 195 -5.76 12.81 21.97
CA THR A 195 -7.00 13.46 22.38
C THR A 195 -8.13 13.14 21.38
N CYS A 196 -9.22 12.60 21.88
CA CYS A 196 -10.45 12.33 21.13
C CYS A 196 -11.28 13.62 20.94
N GLU A 197 -12.28 13.59 20.06
CA GLU A 197 -13.14 14.75 19.76
C GLU A 197 -13.87 15.32 20.99
N ASN A 198 -14.20 14.46 21.96
CA ASN A 198 -14.84 14.84 23.22
C ASN A 198 -13.85 15.41 24.26
N GLY A 199 -12.58 15.61 23.92
CA GLY A 199 -11.52 16.12 24.80
C GLY A 199 -10.91 15.09 25.75
N THR A 200 -11.38 13.84 25.75
CA THR A 200 -10.75 12.75 26.52
C THR A 200 -9.49 12.25 25.82
N GLU A 201 -8.63 11.52 26.52
CA GLU A 201 -7.47 10.86 25.93
C GLU A 201 -7.64 9.34 25.93
N ALA A 202 -7.34 8.71 24.79
CA ALA A 202 -7.42 7.26 24.64
C ALA A 202 -6.50 6.77 23.51
N VAL A 203 -6.25 5.46 23.50
CA VAL A 203 -5.64 4.76 22.36
C VAL A 203 -6.61 4.78 21.18
N GLY A 204 -6.10 5.05 19.97
CA GLY A 204 -6.89 5.19 18.74
C GLY A 204 -7.40 6.62 18.48
N CYS A 205 -7.14 7.55 19.40
CA CYS A 205 -7.49 8.95 19.25
C CYS A 205 -6.30 9.82 18.83
N GLY A 206 -6.61 11.03 18.37
CA GLY A 206 -5.61 12.02 17.96
C GLY A 206 -5.09 11.79 16.54
N ARG A 207 -3.76 11.86 16.39
CA ARG A 207 -3.08 11.82 15.09
C ARG A 207 -2.66 10.37 14.78
N PRO A 208 -3.28 9.69 13.81
CA PRO A 208 -2.88 8.33 13.45
C PRO A 208 -1.66 8.34 12.52
N GLU A 209 -0.84 7.28 12.56
CA GLU A 209 0.01 6.99 11.40
C GLU A 209 -0.91 6.68 10.22
N THR A 210 -0.59 7.21 9.04
CA THR A 210 -1.46 7.11 7.87
C THR A 210 -0.73 6.47 6.71
N PHE A 211 -1.30 5.41 6.15
CA PHE A 211 -0.84 4.80 4.91
C PHE A 211 -1.80 5.13 3.79
N ARG A 212 -1.27 5.33 2.59
CA ARG A 212 -2.08 5.64 1.43
C ARG A 212 -1.53 4.99 0.19
N ASN A 213 -2.38 4.28 -0.56
CA ASN A 213 -1.98 3.65 -1.82
C ASN A 213 -2.95 4.04 -2.93
N CYS A 214 -2.46 4.08 -4.16
CA CYS A 214 -3.25 4.36 -5.36
C CYS A 214 -3.24 3.16 -6.30
N ALA A 215 -4.40 2.78 -6.84
CA ALA A 215 -4.55 1.75 -7.87
C ALA A 215 -5.28 2.31 -9.10
N ASP A 216 -4.80 1.99 -10.30
CA ASP A 216 -5.38 2.48 -11.56
C ASP A 216 -6.34 1.44 -12.15
N VAL A 217 -7.63 1.80 -12.30
CA VAL A 217 -8.69 0.88 -12.76
C VAL A 217 -9.52 1.53 -13.87
N SER A 218 -10.29 0.75 -14.64
CA SER A 218 -11.29 1.32 -15.55
C SER A 218 -12.69 0.90 -15.14
N ILE A 219 -13.66 1.78 -15.30
CA ILE A 219 -15.07 1.50 -15.01
C ILE A 219 -15.90 1.76 -16.26
N VAL A 220 -16.61 0.73 -16.72
CA VAL A 220 -17.45 0.78 -17.93
C VAL A 220 -18.94 0.58 -17.60
N THR A 221 -19.82 0.85 -18.57
CA THR A 221 -21.23 0.48 -18.45
C THR A 221 -21.41 -1.03 -18.61
N SER A 222 -22.42 -1.61 -17.97
CA SER A 222 -22.78 -3.03 -18.13
C SER A 222 -23.18 -3.41 -19.56
N THR A 223 -23.55 -2.44 -20.39
CA THR A 223 -23.82 -2.59 -21.83
C THR A 223 -22.56 -2.60 -22.69
N GLY A 224 -21.43 -2.13 -22.17
CA GLY A 224 -20.11 -2.33 -22.78
C GLY A 224 -19.60 -3.71 -22.40
N GLY A 225 -20.02 -4.74 -23.14
CA GLY A 225 -19.74 -6.14 -22.84
C GLY A 225 -18.28 -6.37 -22.42
N ILE A 226 -18.07 -6.75 -21.16
CA ILE A 226 -16.82 -7.36 -20.72
C ILE A 226 -16.87 -8.79 -21.27
N PRO A 227 -16.09 -9.17 -22.31
CA PRO A 227 -16.01 -10.57 -22.67
C PRO A 227 -15.45 -11.33 -21.45
N PRO A 228 -15.98 -12.52 -21.13
CA PRO A 228 -15.42 -13.34 -20.05
C PRO A 228 -13.91 -13.49 -20.24
N ARG A 229 -13.15 -13.57 -19.13
CA ARG A 229 -11.68 -13.66 -19.08
C ARG A 229 -11.03 -14.73 -20.00
N PHE A 230 -11.83 -15.58 -20.65
CA PHE A 230 -11.43 -16.69 -21.52
C PHE A 230 -11.26 -16.35 -23.02
N LEU A 231 -11.45 -15.10 -23.48
CA LEU A 231 -11.36 -14.77 -24.92
C LEU A 231 -10.18 -13.88 -25.34
N TYR A 232 -9.19 -13.61 -24.48
CA TYR A 232 -7.91 -13.06 -24.92
C TYR A 232 -6.97 -14.17 -25.44
N GLN A 233 -7.39 -14.87 -26.48
CA GLN A 233 -6.50 -15.53 -27.45
C GLN A 233 -6.74 -14.91 -28.83
N ASN A 234 -6.67 -13.58 -28.93
CA ASN A 234 -6.63 -12.90 -30.22
C ASN A 234 -5.18 -12.80 -30.70
N ILE A 235 -4.76 -13.88 -31.37
CA ILE A 235 -3.47 -14.09 -32.04
C ILE A 235 -3.17 -13.01 -33.10
N LEU A 236 -4.15 -12.19 -33.50
CA LEU A 236 -4.01 -11.21 -34.58
C LEU A 236 -3.36 -9.88 -34.14
N TYR A 237 -3.51 -9.45 -32.87
CA TYR A 237 -2.87 -8.21 -32.40
C TYR A 237 -1.37 -8.39 -32.06
N GLU A 238 -0.94 -9.62 -31.76
CA GLU A 238 0.48 -9.96 -31.57
C GLU A 238 1.29 -9.96 -32.88
N LEU A 239 0.64 -10.11 -34.04
CA LEU A 239 1.33 -10.15 -35.34
C LEU A 239 1.82 -8.78 -35.83
N TYR A 240 1.26 -7.69 -35.29
CA TYR A 240 1.58 -6.32 -35.70
C TYR A 240 2.34 -5.51 -34.63
N SER A 241 2.54 -6.06 -33.43
CA SER A 241 3.27 -5.40 -32.35
C SER A 241 4.74 -5.84 -32.35
N ILE A 242 5.62 -4.99 -32.89
CA ILE A 242 7.09 -5.11 -32.78
C ILE A 242 7.52 -4.59 -31.39
N GLY A 243 6.87 -5.09 -30.33
CA GLY A 243 7.22 -4.83 -28.95
C GLY A 243 7.70 -6.14 -28.30
N PRO A 244 8.63 -6.09 -27.34
CA PRO A 244 9.08 -7.30 -26.66
C PRO A 244 7.90 -8.02 -26.03
N LYS A 245 7.72 -9.30 -26.40
CA LYS A 245 6.69 -10.22 -25.89
C LYS A 245 6.96 -10.55 -24.42
N TYR A 246 6.69 -9.62 -23.52
CA TYR A 246 6.46 -9.94 -22.13
C TYR A 246 5.05 -10.49 -22.01
N SER A 247 4.89 -11.68 -21.41
CA SER A 247 3.59 -12.24 -21.07
C SER A 247 2.81 -11.20 -20.26
N THR A 248 1.84 -10.54 -20.89
CA THR A 248 1.04 -9.45 -20.31
C THR A 248 -0.04 -9.94 -19.35
N ALA A 249 -0.19 -11.26 -19.16
CA ALA A 249 -1.08 -11.81 -18.17
C ALA A 249 -0.46 -11.66 -16.77
N PRO A 250 -1.10 -10.90 -15.85
CA PRO A 250 -0.68 -10.84 -14.46
C PRO A 250 -0.63 -12.25 -13.86
N LEU A 251 0.28 -12.48 -12.92
CA LEU A 251 0.39 -13.75 -12.22
C LEU A 251 -0.95 -14.13 -11.59
N ALA A 252 -1.32 -15.41 -11.69
CA ALA A 252 -2.53 -15.95 -11.05
C ALA A 252 -2.50 -15.85 -9.52
N ARG A 253 -1.31 -15.70 -8.92
CA ARG A 253 -1.10 -15.47 -7.49
C ARG A 253 0.01 -14.43 -7.28
N PRO A 254 -0.17 -13.46 -6.37
CA PRO A 254 0.87 -12.48 -6.09
C PRO A 254 2.04 -13.07 -5.30
N LEU A 255 3.22 -12.48 -5.50
CA LEU A 255 4.41 -12.72 -4.69
C LEU A 255 4.30 -11.99 -3.35
N ARG A 256 4.07 -12.73 -2.25
CA ARG A 256 3.85 -12.15 -0.91
C ARG A 256 5.08 -12.12 -0.01
N VAL A 257 6.17 -12.80 -0.40
CA VAL A 257 7.42 -12.79 0.36
C VAL A 257 7.98 -11.39 0.48
N GLN A 258 8.43 -11.05 1.69
CA GLN A 258 8.90 -9.71 2.04
C GLN A 258 10.40 -9.69 2.25
N VAL A 259 10.93 -10.71 2.92
CA VAL A 259 12.35 -10.80 3.27
C VAL A 259 12.88 -12.17 2.89
N CYS A 260 14.00 -12.21 2.20
CA CYS A 260 14.69 -13.44 1.88
C CYS A 260 16.13 -13.39 2.37
N GLU A 261 16.49 -14.39 3.17
CA GLU A 261 17.78 -14.50 3.82
C GLU A 261 18.53 -15.75 3.39
N PRO A 262 19.88 -15.73 3.43
CA PRO A 262 20.66 -16.93 3.16
C PRO A 262 20.42 -18.01 4.22
N THR A 263 20.49 -19.27 3.79
CA THR A 263 20.50 -20.40 4.72
C THR A 263 21.76 -20.38 5.59
N ALA A 264 21.77 -21.17 6.66
CA ALA A 264 22.91 -21.27 7.58
C ALA A 264 24.24 -21.57 6.86
N ALA A 265 24.21 -22.31 5.76
CA ALA A 265 25.39 -22.65 4.95
C ALA A 265 25.97 -21.44 4.19
N TYR A 266 25.14 -20.44 3.87
CA TYR A 266 25.52 -19.28 3.06
C TYR A 266 25.52 -17.95 3.82
N ARG A 267 25.08 -17.91 5.10
CA ARG A 267 24.96 -16.67 5.89
C ARG A 267 26.24 -15.87 6.07
N TYR A 268 27.41 -16.52 6.04
CA TYR A 268 28.71 -15.88 6.22
C TYR A 268 29.39 -15.45 4.91
N ARG A 269 28.76 -15.74 3.75
CA ARG A 269 29.26 -15.29 2.45
C ARG A 269 28.87 -13.82 2.27
N GLN A 270 29.80 -13.03 1.74
CA GLN A 270 29.57 -11.60 1.50
C GLN A 270 28.38 -11.38 0.55
N ASN A 271 27.57 -10.37 0.84
CA ASN A 271 26.41 -9.94 0.06
C ASN A 271 25.31 -11.00 -0.18
N MET A 272 25.31 -12.12 0.55
CA MET A 272 24.29 -13.15 0.35
C MET A 272 22.89 -12.71 0.77
N THR A 273 22.74 -11.86 1.78
CA THR A 273 21.44 -11.26 2.14
C THR A 273 20.84 -10.49 0.96
N ASN A 274 21.62 -9.60 0.35
CA ASN A 274 21.17 -8.84 -0.82
C ASN A 274 20.92 -9.76 -2.02
N TRP A 275 21.78 -10.77 -2.23
CA TRP A 275 21.58 -11.74 -3.31
C TRP A 275 20.27 -12.51 -3.16
N CYS A 276 19.97 -13.01 -1.95
CA CYS A 276 18.73 -13.70 -1.65
C CYS A 276 17.52 -12.78 -1.81
N GLN A 277 17.57 -11.57 -1.26
CA GLN A 277 16.52 -10.57 -1.41
C GLN A 277 16.18 -10.34 -2.89
N VAL A 278 17.17 -10.01 -3.73
CA VAL A 278 16.95 -9.64 -5.14
C VAL A 278 16.62 -10.85 -6.02
N ASN A 279 17.23 -12.02 -5.80
CA ASN A 279 17.00 -13.18 -6.67
C ASN A 279 15.72 -13.94 -6.32
N CYS A 280 15.33 -13.97 -5.04
CA CYS A 280 14.11 -14.61 -4.62
C CYS A 280 12.88 -13.73 -4.85
N ILE A 281 13.00 -12.42 -4.60
CA ILE A 281 11.90 -11.46 -4.68
C ILE A 281 11.93 -10.75 -6.04
N ARG A 282 11.74 -11.55 -7.10
CA ARG A 282 11.60 -11.09 -8.48
C ARG A 282 10.68 -12.04 -9.24
N ILE A 283 10.26 -11.65 -10.44
CA ILE A 283 9.44 -12.50 -11.31
C ILE A 283 10.15 -12.66 -12.66
N PRO A 284 10.44 -13.91 -13.11
CA PRO A 284 10.29 -15.17 -12.36
C PRO A 284 11.31 -15.29 -11.21
N SER A 285 10.84 -15.84 -10.08
CA SER A 285 11.67 -16.02 -8.88
C SER A 285 12.79 -17.02 -9.13
N ASN A 286 14.00 -16.71 -8.64
CA ASN A 286 15.13 -17.62 -8.60
C ASN A 286 15.60 -17.78 -7.16
N CYS A 287 14.91 -18.62 -6.40
CA CYS A 287 15.19 -18.85 -4.99
C CYS A 287 15.56 -20.32 -4.72
N PRO A 288 16.83 -20.71 -4.87
CA PRO A 288 17.25 -22.07 -4.58
C PRO A 288 17.10 -22.37 -3.07
N PRO A 289 16.32 -23.38 -2.66
CA PRO A 289 15.98 -23.62 -1.25
C PRO A 289 17.19 -24.02 -0.38
N GLY A 290 18.28 -24.51 -1.00
CA GLY A 290 19.54 -24.77 -0.29
C GLY A 290 20.38 -23.52 -0.02
N VAL A 291 20.09 -22.42 -0.71
CA VAL A 291 20.89 -21.18 -0.67
C VAL A 291 20.15 -20.09 0.08
N CYS A 292 18.85 -19.93 -0.17
CA CYS A 292 18.02 -18.90 0.43
C CYS A 292 16.73 -19.48 0.99
N HIS A 293 16.17 -18.80 1.99
CA HIS A 293 14.83 -19.02 2.52
C HIS A 293 14.13 -17.68 2.66
N CYS A 294 12.81 -17.64 2.49
CA CYS A 294 12.03 -16.42 2.52
C CYS A 294 10.93 -16.47 3.57
N LEU A 295 10.62 -15.30 4.12
CA LEU A 295 9.67 -15.04 5.19
C LEU A 295 8.57 -14.07 4.72
#